data_AF-A0A844MMQ0-F1
#
_entry.id   AF-A0A844MMQ0-F1
#
_cell.length_a   1.000
_cell.length_b   1.000
_cell.length_c   1.000
_cell.angle_alpha   90.00
_cell.angle_beta   90.00
_cell.angle_gamma   90.00
#
_symmetry.space_group_name_H-M   'P 1'
#
loop_
_entity.id
_entity.type
_entity.pdbx_description
1 polymer ?
#
loop_
_entity_poly.entity_id
_entity_poly.type
_entity_poly.pdbx_seq_one_letter_code
_entity_poly.pdbx_strand_id
1 'polypeptide(L)'
;MPKIGLAKFVILTLFILCLSGSSCFLSHAFQAQALTIAQKQTTSDFQSRSSIEKHPKVLTIPQEPTLIAQKTANCAPVESGKIHRFIDGMDSCVAPMTEQEIGENLNDPFATAILRKGIFPDSVDAIVTEVSNSGLNLQQANYLLGEGSQIPTTVASREEPRNLRYVLTWGTSPTSSAQILLNAPPGRDSSFLQVISWNAQAKKYNFYEFRAQVGETDNISTRVWVWAGDSPMAHAPQTMGHGCFDCHHNGVVIMKELAFPWNNWHSQRAIISPLNVPLAVAQEQIFQNLNGAENLERAIRSGFQIYYQNWLRDRIKNEEGTIRLTDVSEMLRHLTTNTTINFASTNIESKGENTSPANSDISGIPNDFFLWDSALKTALNLNYTIEPIKFKRNDYDNYLKIHNFKLVQSDFTKPDGSPLYEENGSTYFAFFVPVPSAEDLFILTQMRSAKILTDKFIAALLMVDFKNPVFSEKRTSLQQYAEQVTTGTIMNGVSSIPDEFANKVKAVAASQPDCDPANLDTCSTEQQFLFTWNLPDDQWKTSVQQRIQTYLDEINNLSESERLDRLMRLAVKRRSQFQSWPTIKNLQEFSLLLPQTDLPQ
;
A
#
# COMPACT_ATOMS: atom_id res chain seq x y z
N MET A 1 62.54 25.03 -18.57
CA MET A 1 61.62 26.20 -18.61
C MET A 1 60.72 26.06 -19.83
N PRO A 2 59.44 26.51 -19.80
CA PRO A 2 58.69 27.15 -18.72
C PRO A 2 57.56 26.22 -18.16
N LYS A 3 57.48 25.99 -16.84
CA LYS A 3 56.86 26.77 -15.75
C LYS A 3 55.38 26.39 -15.51
N ILE A 4 55.23 25.46 -14.56
CA ILE A 4 54.00 25.03 -13.88
C ILE A 4 53.68 26.03 -12.77
N GLY A 5 52.43 26.48 -12.67
CA GLY A 5 51.93 27.39 -11.65
C GLY A 5 51.46 26.66 -10.39
N LEU A 6 52.22 26.84 -9.30
CA LEU A 6 51.95 26.41 -7.94
C LEU A 6 50.87 27.30 -7.30
N ALA A 7 49.62 26.83 -7.20
CA ALA A 7 48.61 27.41 -6.31
C ALA A 7 47.38 26.49 -6.24
N LYS A 8 47.44 25.44 -5.41
CA LYS A 8 46.27 24.74 -4.81
C LYS A 8 46.62 23.55 -3.90
N PHE A 9 47.85 23.48 -3.35
CA PHE A 9 48.32 22.34 -2.55
C PHE A 9 48.62 22.66 -1.07
N VAL A 10 48.00 23.71 -0.50
CA VAL A 10 48.32 24.19 0.87
C VAL A 10 47.11 24.19 1.84
N ILE A 11 45.93 23.68 1.46
CA ILE A 11 44.73 23.72 2.35
C ILE A 11 44.25 22.33 2.81
N LEU A 12 44.89 21.22 2.41
CA LEU A 12 44.42 19.87 2.78
C LEU A 12 45.36 19.07 3.71
N THR A 13 46.27 19.75 4.42
CA THR A 13 47.24 19.10 5.32
C THR A 13 47.31 19.75 6.70
N LEU A 14 46.20 20.35 7.17
CA LEU A 14 46.13 21.05 8.46
C LEU A 14 44.90 20.70 9.32
N PHE A 15 44.17 19.64 8.98
CA PHE A 15 43.07 19.10 9.82
C PHE A 15 43.30 17.66 10.31
N ILE A 16 44.47 17.09 10.04
CA ILE A 16 44.89 15.76 10.52
C ILE A 16 46.10 15.93 11.42
N LEU A 17 45.98 16.71 12.50
CA LEU A 17 46.99 16.81 13.58
C LEU A 17 46.49 17.69 14.74
N CYS A 18 45.32 17.38 15.30
CA CYS A 18 44.93 17.79 16.64
C CYS A 18 43.74 16.93 17.05
N LEU A 19 44.01 15.82 17.76
CA LEU A 19 43.19 15.24 18.83
C LEU A 19 43.68 13.82 19.12
N SER A 20 44.88 13.75 19.70
CA SER A 20 45.32 12.61 20.50
C SER A 20 46.04 13.14 21.74
N GLY A 21 45.55 12.73 22.91
CA GLY A 21 46.24 12.84 24.20
C GLY A 21 45.76 13.97 25.12
N SER A 22 44.92 13.63 26.11
CA SER A 22 45.43 13.32 27.46
C SER A 22 44.30 13.14 28.46
N SER A 23 44.44 12.09 29.24
CA SER A 23 43.52 11.57 30.24
C SER A 23 43.78 12.17 31.63
N CYS A 24 42.80 11.99 32.51
CA CYS A 24 42.89 11.78 33.97
C CYS A 24 42.40 12.89 34.94
N PHE A 25 41.63 12.39 35.92
CA PHE A 25 41.20 12.92 37.22
C PHE A 25 39.99 13.86 37.29
N LEU A 26 38.81 13.31 37.58
CA LEU A 26 38.29 13.18 38.96
C LEU A 26 37.11 12.21 39.02
N SER A 27 37.07 11.46 40.12
CA SER A 27 36.29 10.27 40.38
C SER A 27 35.12 10.52 41.34
N HIS A 28 34.09 9.69 41.20
CA HIS A 28 33.09 9.28 42.20
C HIS A 28 31.93 10.25 42.53
N ALA A 29 30.72 9.89 42.11
CA ALA A 29 29.71 9.30 43.00
C ALA A 29 28.39 9.05 42.24
N PHE A 30 27.69 7.99 42.65
CA PHE A 30 26.34 7.51 42.27
C PHE A 30 26.32 6.20 41.47
N GLN A 31 26.53 5.12 42.23
CA GLN A 31 25.89 3.84 41.96
C GLN A 31 24.37 4.01 42.17
N ALA A 32 23.61 3.85 41.10
CA ALA A 32 22.21 3.46 41.19
C ALA A 32 22.07 2.17 40.37
N GLN A 33 21.84 1.07 41.07
CA GLN A 33 21.48 -0.22 40.49
C GLN A 33 20.17 -0.06 39.73
N ALA A 34 20.23 -0.09 38.39
CA ALA A 34 19.04 -0.25 37.58
C ALA A 34 18.67 -1.74 37.60
N LEU A 35 17.65 -2.07 38.40
CA LEU A 35 16.94 -3.33 38.32
C LEU A 35 16.36 -3.48 36.91
N THR A 36 16.86 -4.47 36.18
CA THR A 36 16.29 -4.97 34.93
C THR A 36 14.94 -5.62 35.22
N ILE A 37 13.86 -4.85 35.13
CA ILE A 37 12.53 -5.40 34.96
C ILE A 37 12.36 -5.62 33.46
N ALA A 38 12.44 -6.88 33.03
CA ALA A 38 11.99 -7.30 31.71
C ALA A 38 10.46 -7.14 31.67
N GLN A 39 10.01 -5.93 31.32
CA GLN A 39 8.60 -5.67 31.11
C GLN A 39 8.25 -6.29 29.75
N LYS A 40 7.59 -7.44 29.81
CA LYS A 40 7.06 -8.19 28.67
C LYS A 40 6.05 -7.27 27.95
N GLN A 41 6.53 -6.55 26.93
CA GLN A 41 5.68 -5.73 26.06
C GLN A 41 4.74 -6.69 25.33
N THR A 42 3.48 -6.70 25.72
CA THR A 42 2.44 -7.48 25.05
C THR A 42 2.10 -6.80 23.74
N THR A 43 2.73 -7.25 22.65
CA THR A 43 2.31 -6.95 21.28
C THR A 43 1.21 -7.93 20.86
N SER A 44 -0.01 -7.72 21.37
CA SER A 44 -1.24 -8.18 20.71
C SER A 44 -1.61 -7.08 19.69
N ASP A 45 -2.06 -7.26 18.45
CA ASP A 45 -2.57 -8.40 17.72
C ASP A 45 -2.56 -8.02 16.23
N PHE A 46 -1.73 -8.65 15.41
CA PHE A 46 -2.10 -8.87 14.00
C PHE A 46 -2.82 -10.23 13.86
N GLN A 47 -2.46 -11.20 14.72
CA GLN A 47 -3.08 -12.53 14.73
C GLN A 47 -4.52 -12.55 15.25
N SER A 48 -4.95 -11.66 16.16
CA SER A 48 -6.37 -11.69 16.59
C SER A 48 -7.34 -11.06 15.61
N ARG A 49 -6.90 -10.19 14.68
CA ARG A 49 -7.83 -9.63 13.67
C ARG A 49 -8.24 -10.63 12.60
N SER A 50 -7.41 -11.63 12.29
CA SER A 50 -7.83 -12.72 11.39
C SER A 50 -8.78 -13.72 12.07
N SER A 51 -9.00 -13.63 13.38
CA SER A 51 -9.76 -14.65 14.12
C SER A 51 -10.84 -14.15 15.10
N ILE A 52 -10.88 -12.87 15.49
CA ILE A 52 -11.90 -12.34 16.42
C ILE A 52 -12.17 -10.85 16.18
N GLU A 53 -13.18 -10.50 15.37
CA GLU A 53 -13.90 -9.24 15.51
C GLU A 53 -15.39 -9.51 15.79
N LYS A 54 -15.74 -9.53 17.07
CA LYS A 54 -17.11 -9.28 17.54
C LYS A 54 -17.18 -7.81 17.94
N HIS A 55 -17.70 -6.95 17.06
CA HIS A 55 -18.15 -5.62 17.49
C HIS A 55 -19.54 -5.69 18.15
N PRO A 56 -19.77 -5.02 19.28
CA PRO A 56 -21.10 -4.97 19.91
C PRO A 56 -21.98 -3.90 19.24
N LYS A 57 -23.13 -4.35 18.70
CA LYS A 57 -24.45 -3.68 18.47
C LYS A 57 -24.42 -2.30 17.77
N VAL A 58 -25.11 -2.13 16.64
CA VAL A 58 -26.50 -1.65 16.48
C VAL A 58 -26.89 -1.93 15.01
N LEU A 59 -27.77 -2.87 14.64
CA LEU A 59 -29.24 -2.78 14.50
C LEU A 59 -29.77 -4.19 14.18
N THR A 60 -30.92 -4.53 14.73
CA THR A 60 -31.61 -5.83 14.71
C THR A 60 -32.15 -6.26 13.34
N ILE A 61 -31.70 -7.42 12.83
CA ILE A 61 -32.50 -8.41 12.07
C ILE A 61 -31.98 -9.80 12.46
N PRO A 62 -32.84 -10.78 12.84
CA PRO A 62 -32.37 -12.09 13.29
C PRO A 62 -31.99 -12.96 12.08
N GLN A 63 -30.69 -13.05 11.80
CA GLN A 63 -30.12 -14.24 11.17
C GLN A 63 -29.40 -15.03 12.26
N GLU A 64 -29.90 -16.23 12.54
CA GLU A 64 -29.23 -17.17 13.43
C GLU A 64 -27.81 -17.42 12.92
N PRO A 65 -26.76 -17.18 13.74
CA PRO A 65 -25.41 -17.53 13.36
C PRO A 65 -25.23 -19.03 13.60
N THR A 66 -25.10 -19.79 12.50
CA THR A 66 -24.50 -21.12 12.53
C THR A 66 -23.04 -20.96 12.98
N LEU A 67 -22.81 -21.00 14.29
CA LEU A 67 -21.49 -21.16 14.91
C LEU A 67 -20.94 -22.52 14.48
N ILE A 68 -20.23 -22.57 13.36
CA ILE A 68 -19.26 -23.63 13.13
C ILE A 68 -18.13 -23.35 14.10
N ALA A 69 -18.16 -24.02 15.26
CA ALA A 69 -16.97 -24.17 16.08
C ALA A 69 -15.88 -24.76 15.17
N GLN A 70 -14.88 -23.96 14.80
CA GLN A 70 -13.64 -24.50 14.25
C GLN A 70 -13.07 -25.41 15.33
N LYS A 71 -13.33 -26.71 15.17
CA LYS A 71 -12.69 -27.79 15.90
C LYS A 71 -11.20 -27.49 15.87
N THR A 72 -10.56 -27.30 17.02
CA THR A 72 -9.10 -27.18 17.10
C THR A 72 -8.50 -28.34 16.32
N ALA A 73 -7.94 -28.03 15.14
CA ALA A 73 -7.38 -29.06 14.28
C ALA A 73 -6.28 -29.76 15.07
N ASN A 74 -6.31 -31.09 15.12
CA ASN A 74 -5.27 -31.86 15.78
C ASN A 74 -4.02 -31.86 14.88
N CYS A 75 -3.28 -30.76 14.92
CA CYS A 75 -2.12 -30.53 14.06
C CYS A 75 -0.92 -31.36 14.53
N ALA A 76 -0.17 -31.91 13.58
CA ALA A 76 1.10 -32.55 13.89
C ALA A 76 2.10 -31.53 14.47
N PRO A 77 3.01 -31.95 15.38
CA PRO A 77 4.09 -31.10 15.83
C PRO A 77 4.95 -30.62 14.65
N VAL A 78 5.44 -29.38 14.72
CA VAL A 78 6.37 -28.86 13.71
C VAL A 78 7.72 -29.57 13.77
N GLU A 79 8.24 -29.93 12.60
CA GLU A 79 9.56 -30.54 12.47
C GLU A 79 10.67 -29.47 12.42
N SER A 80 11.61 -29.50 13.36
CA SER A 80 12.75 -28.58 13.36
C SER A 80 13.64 -28.78 12.12
N GLY A 81 14.17 -27.68 11.58
CA GLY A 81 15.12 -27.72 10.45
C GLY A 81 14.50 -28.02 9.09
N LYS A 82 13.17 -27.91 8.97
CA LYS A 82 12.43 -28.08 7.72
C LYS A 82 11.81 -26.77 7.26
N ILE A 83 11.58 -26.67 5.95
CA ILE A 83 10.73 -25.63 5.37
C ILE A 83 9.30 -26.14 5.41
N HIS A 84 8.37 -25.32 5.90
CA HIS A 84 6.97 -25.69 6.00
C HIS A 84 6.10 -24.92 5.01
N ARG A 85 4.86 -25.36 4.86
CA ARG A 85 3.80 -24.68 4.14
C ARG A 85 2.65 -24.37 5.08
N PHE A 86 2.09 -23.18 4.92
CA PHE A 86 0.79 -22.84 5.45
C PHE A 86 0.16 -21.77 4.58
N ILE A 87 -0.79 -22.15 3.74
CA ILE A 87 -1.53 -21.23 2.87
C ILE A 87 -2.89 -20.97 3.52
N ASP A 88 -3.11 -19.75 3.99
CA ASP A 88 -4.37 -19.36 4.62
C ASP A 88 -5.55 -19.51 3.64
N GLY A 89 -6.69 -19.98 4.14
CA GLY A 89 -7.85 -20.39 3.33
C GLY A 89 -7.76 -21.78 2.68
N MET A 90 -6.59 -22.42 2.68
CA MET A 90 -6.40 -23.79 2.16
C MET A 90 -5.95 -24.79 3.22
N ASP A 91 -4.91 -24.45 3.99
CA ASP A 91 -4.30 -25.35 4.96
C ASP A 91 -4.93 -25.14 6.35
N SER A 92 -5.17 -26.25 7.06
CA SER A 92 -5.67 -26.22 8.45
C SER A 92 -4.57 -26.30 9.50
N CYS A 93 -3.37 -26.73 9.10
CA CYS A 93 -2.20 -26.92 9.96
C CYS A 93 -0.93 -26.60 9.17
N VAL A 94 0.12 -26.14 9.85
CA VAL A 94 1.46 -26.06 9.26
C VAL A 94 1.95 -27.47 8.96
N ALA A 95 2.44 -27.70 7.75
CA ALA A 95 2.93 -29.00 7.30
C ALA A 95 4.34 -28.87 6.68
N PRO A 96 5.26 -29.83 6.90
CA PRO A 96 6.57 -29.81 6.25
C PRO A 96 6.40 -29.97 4.73
N MET A 97 7.14 -29.19 3.94
CA MET A 97 7.17 -29.34 2.49
C MET A 97 8.03 -30.54 2.11
N THR A 98 7.59 -31.28 1.09
CA THR A 98 8.38 -32.32 0.45
C THR A 98 9.52 -31.71 -0.38
N GLU A 99 10.59 -32.47 -0.63
CA GLU A 99 11.71 -32.02 -1.50
C GLU A 99 11.22 -31.65 -2.91
N GLN A 100 10.18 -32.33 -3.40
CA GLN A 100 9.55 -32.01 -4.68
C GLN A 100 8.89 -30.62 -4.62
N GLU A 101 8.05 -30.35 -3.62
CA GLU A 101 7.39 -29.05 -3.46
C GLU A 101 8.41 -27.92 -3.31
N ILE A 102 9.50 -28.15 -2.55
CA ILE A 102 10.60 -27.19 -2.40
C ILE A 102 11.27 -26.93 -3.75
N GLY A 103 11.61 -27.99 -4.50
CA GLY A 103 12.27 -27.89 -5.80
C GLY A 103 11.42 -27.21 -6.88
N GLU A 104 10.10 -27.37 -6.83
CA GLU A 104 9.16 -26.77 -7.78
C GLU A 104 8.86 -25.31 -7.45
N ASN A 105 8.62 -24.99 -6.18
CA ASN A 105 8.08 -23.69 -5.79
C ASN A 105 9.15 -22.69 -5.31
N LEU A 106 10.20 -23.17 -4.65
CA LEU A 106 11.11 -22.33 -3.85
C LEU A 106 12.47 -22.14 -4.54
N ASN A 107 12.43 -21.44 -5.68
CA ASN A 107 13.59 -21.10 -6.50
C ASN A 107 13.96 -19.60 -6.47
N ASP A 108 13.42 -18.86 -5.51
CA ASP A 108 13.81 -17.47 -5.23
C ASP A 108 15.08 -17.37 -4.36
N PRO A 109 15.74 -16.21 -4.30
CA PRO A 109 16.97 -16.01 -3.53
C PRO A 109 16.85 -16.29 -2.03
N PHE A 110 15.72 -15.97 -1.39
CA PHE A 110 15.57 -16.23 0.04
C PHE A 110 15.56 -17.73 0.32
N ALA A 111 14.75 -18.50 -0.42
CA ALA A 111 14.74 -19.94 -0.26
C ALA A 111 16.05 -20.61 -0.66
N THR A 112 16.58 -20.31 -1.84
CA THR A 112 17.76 -21.01 -2.40
C THR A 112 19.04 -20.72 -1.65
N ALA A 113 19.23 -19.48 -1.20
CA ALA A 113 20.49 -19.07 -0.59
C ALA A 113 20.51 -19.25 0.94
N ILE A 114 19.33 -19.38 1.58
CA ILE A 114 19.17 -19.45 3.04
C ILE A 114 18.42 -20.72 3.45
N LEU A 115 17.09 -20.78 3.23
CA LEU A 115 16.26 -21.85 3.79
C LEU A 115 16.67 -23.26 3.33
N ARG A 116 16.97 -23.42 2.04
CA ARG A 116 17.39 -24.70 1.44
C ARG A 116 18.79 -25.15 1.87
N LYS A 117 19.56 -24.27 2.54
CA LYS A 117 20.83 -24.63 3.20
C LYS A 117 20.65 -25.07 4.65
N GLY A 118 19.40 -25.18 5.13
CA GLY A 118 19.09 -25.53 6.51
C GLY A 118 19.27 -24.37 7.49
N ILE A 119 19.24 -23.13 6.99
CA ILE A 119 19.40 -21.91 7.80
C ILE A 119 18.02 -21.28 8.00
N PHE A 120 17.61 -21.08 9.25
CA PHE A 120 16.28 -20.60 9.61
C PHE A 120 16.38 -19.38 10.53
N PRO A 121 16.67 -18.18 9.99
CA PRO A 121 16.89 -16.99 10.79
C PRO A 121 15.58 -16.53 11.45
N ASP A 122 15.59 -16.26 12.75
CA ASP A 122 14.40 -15.99 13.57
C ASP A 122 14.31 -14.55 14.06
N SER A 123 15.13 -13.66 13.51
CA SER A 123 15.17 -12.23 13.86
C SER A 123 15.64 -11.40 12.67
N VAL A 124 15.38 -10.09 12.72
CA VAL A 124 15.84 -9.15 11.69
C VAL A 124 17.37 -9.21 11.53
N ASP A 125 18.12 -9.19 12.64
CA ASP A 125 19.59 -9.25 12.63
C ASP A 125 20.09 -10.58 12.03
N ALA A 126 19.43 -11.70 12.33
CA ALA A 126 19.75 -12.99 11.73
C ALA A 126 19.48 -12.98 10.22
N ILE A 127 18.34 -12.45 9.76
CA ILE A 127 18.03 -12.36 8.32
C ILE A 127 19.08 -11.49 7.61
N VAL A 128 19.40 -10.31 8.16
CA VAL A 128 20.43 -9.41 7.63
C VAL A 128 21.78 -10.11 7.50
N THR A 129 22.18 -10.84 8.55
CA THR A 129 23.44 -11.58 8.59
C THR A 129 23.46 -12.68 7.53
N GLU A 130 22.41 -13.49 7.45
CA GLU A 130 22.35 -14.63 6.54
C GLU A 130 22.21 -14.20 5.07
N VAL A 131 21.48 -13.13 4.77
CA VAL A 131 21.44 -12.56 3.41
C VAL A 131 22.82 -12.01 3.04
N SER A 132 23.52 -11.35 3.96
CA SER A 132 24.89 -10.84 3.70
C SER A 132 25.89 -11.97 3.45
N ASN A 133 25.79 -13.08 4.19
CA ASN A 133 26.66 -14.25 4.07
C ASN A 133 26.27 -15.19 2.92
N SER A 134 25.12 -14.98 2.29
CA SER A 134 24.54 -15.87 1.27
C SER A 134 25.35 -15.96 -0.03
N GLY A 135 26.19 -14.96 -0.32
CA GLY A 135 26.91 -14.82 -1.59
C GLY A 135 26.08 -14.25 -2.75
N LEU A 136 24.85 -13.77 -2.49
CA LEU A 136 23.95 -13.22 -3.51
C LEU A 136 24.44 -11.89 -4.14
N ASN A 137 25.43 -11.22 -3.54
CA ASN A 137 25.96 -9.92 -3.98
C ASN A 137 24.86 -8.85 -4.16
N LEU A 138 23.90 -8.79 -3.24
CA LEU A 138 22.81 -7.81 -3.24
C LEU A 138 23.13 -6.64 -2.32
N GLN A 139 22.66 -5.47 -2.69
CA GLN A 139 22.73 -4.26 -1.88
C GLN A 139 21.51 -4.17 -0.97
N GLN A 140 21.75 -4.01 0.33
CA GLN A 140 20.71 -3.77 1.33
C GLN A 140 20.31 -2.29 1.35
N ALA A 141 19.02 -2.04 1.55
CA ALA A 141 18.48 -0.73 1.90
C ALA A 141 17.48 -0.89 3.06
N ASN A 142 17.46 0.09 3.97
CA ASN A 142 16.66 0.05 5.20
C ASN A 142 15.64 1.18 5.18
N TYR A 143 14.39 0.89 5.48
CA TYR A 143 13.31 1.86 5.51
C TYR A 143 12.53 1.73 6.81
N LEU A 144 11.94 2.85 7.25
CA LEU A 144 11.13 2.90 8.46
C LEU A 144 9.80 3.56 8.13
N LEU A 145 8.72 2.86 8.44
CA LEU A 145 7.35 3.37 8.52
C LEU A 145 7.04 3.62 10.00
N GLY A 146 6.29 4.69 10.29
CA GLY A 146 5.74 4.96 11.61
C GLY A 146 4.57 5.92 11.56
N GLU A 147 3.35 5.42 11.69
CA GLU A 147 2.15 6.30 11.70
C GLU A 147 2.11 7.23 12.92
N GLY A 148 2.77 6.83 14.03
CA GLY A 148 2.93 7.65 15.22
C GLY A 148 4.27 8.38 15.32
N SER A 149 5.15 8.29 14.31
CA SER A 149 6.53 8.77 14.43
C SER A 149 6.70 10.28 14.30
N GLN A 150 5.70 10.95 13.71
CA GLN A 150 5.65 12.41 13.62
C GLN A 150 4.94 13.07 14.82
N ILE A 151 4.35 12.26 15.71
CA ILE A 151 3.65 12.74 16.90
C ILE A 151 4.69 13.19 17.94
N PRO A 152 4.69 14.46 18.39
CA PRO A 152 5.69 15.00 19.31
C PRO A 152 5.73 14.26 20.65
N THR A 153 6.91 14.24 21.27
CA THR A 153 7.08 13.63 22.60
C THR A 153 6.35 14.37 23.73
N THR A 154 5.90 15.59 23.48
CA THR A 154 5.02 16.35 24.37
C THR A 154 3.58 15.83 24.39
N VAL A 155 3.18 15.05 23.39
CA VAL A 155 1.85 14.41 23.30
C VAL A 155 1.90 12.98 23.83
N ALA A 156 2.89 12.20 23.42
CA ALA A 156 3.08 10.81 23.84
C ALA A 156 4.55 10.54 24.12
N SER A 157 4.91 9.69 25.09
CA SER A 157 6.32 9.31 25.30
C SER A 157 6.89 8.63 24.05
N ARG A 158 8.19 8.78 23.78
CA ARG A 158 8.87 8.07 22.68
C ARG A 158 8.80 6.54 22.81
N GLU A 159 8.51 6.05 24.02
CA GLU A 159 8.36 4.63 24.34
C GLU A 159 6.93 4.12 24.15
N GLU A 160 5.95 5.00 23.90
CA GLU A 160 4.59 4.58 23.54
C GLU A 160 4.56 3.90 22.16
N PRO A 161 3.58 3.02 21.87
CA PRO A 161 3.39 2.42 20.54
C PRO A 161 3.34 3.48 19.43
N ARG A 162 4.41 3.56 18.64
CA ARG A 162 4.51 4.46 17.47
C ARG A 162 4.14 3.79 16.15
N ASN A 163 3.66 2.54 16.20
CA ASN A 163 3.33 1.69 15.05
C ASN A 163 4.47 1.63 14.02
N LEU A 164 5.69 1.36 14.51
CA LEU A 164 6.88 1.31 13.69
C LEU A 164 6.99 -0.02 12.95
N ARG A 165 7.39 0.03 11.68
CA ARG A 165 7.76 -1.13 10.87
C ARG A 165 9.05 -0.85 10.13
N TYR A 166 9.99 -1.78 10.21
CA TYR A 166 11.07 -1.84 9.26
C TYR A 166 10.62 -2.52 7.98
N VAL A 167 11.01 -1.91 6.87
CA VAL A 167 11.07 -2.58 5.57
C VAL A 167 12.52 -2.61 5.13
N LEU A 168 13.06 -3.80 4.90
CA LEU A 168 14.40 -3.98 4.35
C LEU A 168 14.28 -4.57 2.96
N THR A 169 15.13 -4.13 2.04
CA THR A 169 15.19 -4.69 0.69
C THR A 169 16.61 -5.08 0.33
N TRP A 170 16.76 -6.19 -0.39
CA TRP A 170 18.02 -6.59 -1.03
C TRP A 170 17.80 -6.71 -2.52
N GLY A 171 18.54 -5.92 -3.30
CA GLY A 171 18.41 -5.85 -4.76
C GLY A 171 19.74 -5.59 -5.45
N THR A 172 19.72 -5.49 -6.78
CA THR A 172 20.91 -5.07 -7.54
C THR A 172 21.24 -3.60 -7.33
N SER A 173 20.26 -2.80 -6.92
CA SER A 173 20.44 -1.43 -6.42
C SER A 173 19.45 -1.13 -5.28
N PRO A 174 19.72 -0.11 -4.44
CA PRO A 174 18.77 0.38 -3.42
C PRO A 174 17.48 1.00 -3.96
N THR A 175 17.31 1.13 -5.28
CA THR A 175 16.20 1.88 -5.89
C THR A 175 15.46 1.11 -6.97
N SER A 176 15.88 -0.12 -7.26
CA SER A 176 15.27 -0.97 -8.30
C SER A 176 15.57 -2.43 -8.03
N SER A 177 14.72 -3.31 -8.55
CA SER A 177 14.97 -4.76 -8.57
C SER A 177 15.23 -5.37 -7.18
N ALA A 178 14.42 -5.00 -6.19
CA ALA A 178 14.41 -5.70 -4.90
C ALA A 178 14.04 -7.18 -5.14
N GLN A 179 14.96 -8.07 -4.80
CA GLN A 179 14.82 -9.52 -4.95
C GLN A 179 14.37 -10.20 -3.65
N ILE A 180 14.67 -9.59 -2.51
CA ILE A 180 14.19 -9.99 -1.19
C ILE A 180 13.67 -8.72 -0.51
N LEU A 181 12.49 -8.80 0.10
CA LEU A 181 11.90 -7.76 0.93
C LEU A 181 11.54 -8.37 2.27
N LEU A 182 11.88 -7.70 3.36
CA LEU A 182 11.51 -8.07 4.72
C LEU A 182 10.61 -6.98 5.30
N ASN A 183 9.51 -7.38 5.93
CA ASN A 183 8.70 -6.54 6.79
C ASN A 183 8.75 -7.09 8.23
N ALA A 184 9.09 -6.22 9.19
CA ALA A 184 9.29 -6.62 10.58
C ALA A 184 9.06 -5.44 11.55
N PRO A 185 8.67 -5.70 12.82
CA PRO A 185 8.78 -4.69 13.86
C PRO A 185 10.26 -4.40 14.17
N PRO A 186 10.61 -3.16 14.58
CA PRO A 186 11.94 -2.86 15.10
C PRO A 186 12.10 -3.36 16.56
N GLY A 187 13.30 -3.27 17.14
CA GLY A 187 13.51 -3.54 18.58
C GLY A 187 13.86 -4.99 18.92
N ARG A 188 14.47 -5.73 18.00
CA ARG A 188 14.73 -7.20 18.08
C ARG A 188 13.49 -8.08 18.27
N ASP A 189 12.30 -7.51 18.10
CA ASP A 189 11.05 -8.26 18.16
C ASP A 189 10.95 -9.21 16.94
N SER A 190 10.81 -10.50 17.20
CA SER A 190 10.59 -11.54 16.20
C SER A 190 9.14 -12.02 16.13
N SER A 191 8.21 -11.33 16.83
CA SER A 191 6.77 -11.61 16.82
C SER A 191 6.17 -11.72 15.41
N PHE A 192 6.77 -11.01 14.45
CA PHE A 192 6.25 -10.89 13.10
C PHE A 192 7.42 -10.67 12.12
N LEU A 193 7.77 -11.70 11.35
CA LEU A 193 8.72 -11.57 10.24
C LEU A 193 8.03 -12.08 8.97
N GLN A 194 7.92 -11.23 7.97
CA GLN A 194 7.41 -11.59 6.65
C GLN A 194 8.45 -11.29 5.59
N VAL A 195 8.70 -12.25 4.71
CA VAL A 195 9.63 -12.09 3.59
C VAL A 195 8.90 -12.31 2.28
N ILE A 196 9.15 -11.42 1.32
CA ILE A 196 8.71 -11.58 -0.07
C ILE A 196 9.97 -11.72 -0.92
N SER A 197 10.04 -12.74 -1.77
CA SER A 197 11.21 -12.92 -2.64
C SER A 197 10.82 -13.23 -4.09
N TRP A 198 11.53 -12.59 -5.02
CA TRP A 198 11.29 -12.71 -6.45
C TRP A 198 11.89 -14.01 -6.99
N ASN A 199 11.04 -14.89 -7.50
CA ASN A 199 11.45 -16.08 -8.23
C ASN A 199 11.59 -15.74 -9.72
N ALA A 200 12.82 -15.46 -10.17
CA ALA A 200 13.08 -15.07 -11.55
C ALA A 200 12.74 -16.17 -12.58
N GLN A 201 12.85 -17.44 -12.20
CA GLN A 201 12.52 -18.56 -13.08
C GLN A 201 11.00 -18.66 -13.30
N ALA A 202 10.23 -18.57 -12.22
CA ALA A 202 8.77 -18.66 -12.27
C ALA A 202 8.09 -17.30 -12.54
N LYS A 203 8.84 -16.19 -12.53
CA LYS A 203 8.38 -14.81 -12.75
C LYS A 203 7.24 -14.40 -11.79
N LYS A 204 7.34 -14.84 -10.55
CA LYS A 204 6.36 -14.58 -9.48
C LYS A 204 7.09 -14.30 -8.17
N TYR A 205 6.39 -13.69 -7.24
CA TYR A 205 6.85 -13.56 -5.86
C TYR A 205 6.42 -14.78 -5.05
N ASN A 206 7.31 -15.22 -4.16
CA ASN A 206 6.99 -16.14 -3.07
C ASN A 206 6.86 -15.34 -1.78
N PHE A 207 5.87 -15.70 -0.97
CA PHE A 207 5.57 -15.08 0.33
C PHE A 207 5.93 -16.05 1.44
N TYR A 208 6.59 -15.54 2.48
CA TYR A 208 7.07 -16.32 3.61
C TYR A 208 6.69 -15.64 4.93
N GLU A 209 6.34 -16.44 5.92
CA GLU A 209 6.08 -15.96 7.28
C GLU A 209 6.86 -16.79 8.31
N PHE A 210 7.44 -16.11 9.29
CA PHE A 210 7.92 -16.75 10.51
C PHE A 210 6.79 -16.77 11.54
N ARG A 211 6.17 -17.94 11.73
CA ARG A 211 4.93 -18.06 12.50
C ARG A 211 4.89 -19.32 13.36
N ALA A 212 4.09 -19.25 14.42
CA ALA A 212 3.77 -20.41 15.26
C ALA A 212 2.80 -21.38 14.55
N GLN A 213 2.76 -22.62 15.05
CA GLN A 213 1.74 -23.60 14.67
C GLN A 213 0.34 -23.12 15.09
N VAL A 214 -0.68 -23.51 14.33
CA VAL A 214 -2.07 -23.24 14.70
C VAL A 214 -2.43 -24.01 15.98
N GLY A 215 -2.95 -23.32 16.99
CA GLY A 215 -3.34 -23.94 18.28
C GLY A 215 -2.17 -24.23 19.23
N GLU A 216 -1.15 -23.36 19.22
CA GLU A 216 0.02 -23.45 20.11
C GLU A 216 -0.37 -23.68 21.58
N THR A 217 0.39 -24.55 22.26
CA THR A 217 0.27 -24.79 23.71
C THR A 217 1.42 -24.08 24.41
N ASP A 218 1.15 -23.51 25.58
CA ASP A 218 2.15 -22.75 26.34
C ASP A 218 3.42 -23.58 26.64
N ASN A 219 4.59 -22.99 26.40
CA ASN A 219 5.95 -23.40 26.80
C ASN A 219 6.86 -24.14 25.79
N ILE A 220 6.47 -24.35 24.52
CA ILE A 220 7.41 -24.78 23.45
C ILE A 220 7.22 -23.87 22.25
N SER A 221 8.28 -23.14 21.85
CA SER A 221 8.23 -22.32 20.62
C SER A 221 8.03 -23.25 19.42
N THR A 222 6.87 -23.12 18.77
CA THR A 222 6.54 -23.86 17.55
C THR A 222 6.82 -23.06 16.28
N ARG A 223 7.58 -21.96 16.39
CA ARG A 223 7.78 -21.04 15.28
C ARG A 223 8.69 -21.63 14.20
N VAL A 224 8.22 -21.57 12.97
CA VAL A 224 8.92 -22.05 11.78
C VAL A 224 8.70 -21.10 10.61
N TRP A 225 9.59 -21.16 9.62
CA TRP A 225 9.37 -20.51 8.35
C TRP A 225 8.38 -21.31 7.51
N VAL A 226 7.28 -20.67 7.15
CA VAL A 226 6.31 -21.22 6.21
C VAL A 226 6.42 -20.50 4.87
N TRP A 227 6.27 -21.25 3.78
CA TRP A 227 5.83 -20.71 2.51
C TRP A 227 4.32 -20.48 2.58
N ALA A 228 3.92 -19.22 2.44
CA ALA A 228 2.55 -18.75 2.56
C ALA A 228 1.84 -18.57 1.20
N GLY A 229 2.50 -18.99 0.11
CA GLY A 229 1.96 -18.96 -1.25
C GLY A 229 2.79 -18.10 -2.19
N ASP A 230 2.28 -17.94 -3.41
CA ASP A 230 2.91 -17.18 -4.49
C ASP A 230 1.94 -16.21 -5.20
N SER A 231 2.45 -15.38 -6.11
CA SER A 231 1.64 -14.32 -6.74
C SER A 231 0.30 -14.79 -7.35
N PRO A 232 0.24 -15.86 -8.17
CA PRO A 232 -1.04 -16.37 -8.68
C PRO A 232 -2.10 -16.69 -7.62
N MET A 233 -1.68 -17.14 -6.44
CA MET A 233 -2.61 -17.47 -5.35
C MET A 233 -3.37 -16.24 -4.82
N ALA A 234 -2.91 -15.01 -5.06
CA ALA A 234 -3.68 -13.82 -4.69
C ALA A 234 -5.05 -13.74 -5.38
N HIS A 235 -5.19 -14.39 -6.54
CA HIS A 235 -6.39 -14.37 -7.36
C HIS A 235 -7.23 -15.65 -7.23
N ALA A 236 -6.73 -16.68 -6.53
CA ALA A 236 -7.46 -17.92 -6.36
C ALA A 236 -8.60 -17.75 -5.34
N PRO A 237 -9.82 -18.26 -5.62
CA PRO A 237 -10.99 -18.07 -4.75
C PRO A 237 -10.79 -18.52 -3.30
N GLN A 238 -9.93 -19.52 -3.06
CA GLN A 238 -9.68 -20.07 -1.72
C GLN A 238 -8.78 -19.18 -0.87
N THR A 239 -7.95 -18.34 -1.49
CA THR A 239 -6.84 -17.63 -0.83
C THR A 239 -6.94 -16.12 -0.96
N MET A 240 -7.74 -15.61 -1.89
CA MET A 240 -8.02 -14.18 -2.04
C MET A 240 -8.61 -13.61 -0.74
N GLY A 241 -8.01 -12.55 -0.20
CA GLY A 241 -8.45 -11.94 1.06
C GLY A 241 -8.07 -12.73 2.32
N HIS A 242 -7.16 -13.71 2.22
CA HIS A 242 -6.69 -14.52 3.35
C HIS A 242 -5.16 -14.47 3.49
N GLY A 243 -4.66 -14.53 4.72
CA GLY A 243 -3.22 -14.51 5.02
C GLY A 243 -2.48 -13.35 4.36
N CYS A 244 -1.37 -13.64 3.66
CA CYS A 244 -0.62 -12.63 2.92
C CYS A 244 -1.44 -11.91 1.84
N PHE A 245 -2.43 -12.59 1.25
CA PHE A 245 -3.23 -12.04 0.15
C PHE A 245 -4.40 -11.19 0.61
N ASP A 246 -4.59 -11.09 1.92
CA ASP A 246 -5.39 -10.02 2.51
C ASP A 246 -4.72 -8.66 2.25
N CYS A 247 -3.40 -8.53 2.35
CA CYS A 247 -2.74 -7.26 1.98
C CYS A 247 -2.33 -7.21 0.50
N HIS A 248 -1.89 -8.34 -0.04
CA HIS A 248 -1.32 -8.45 -1.39
C HIS A 248 -2.34 -8.97 -2.41
N HIS A 249 -3.48 -8.28 -2.55
CA HIS A 249 -4.64 -8.66 -3.39
C HIS A 249 -4.34 -9.01 -4.85
N ASN A 250 -3.20 -8.57 -5.36
CA ASN A 250 -2.77 -8.82 -6.73
C ASN A 250 -1.51 -9.70 -6.83
N GLY A 251 -0.99 -10.17 -5.69
CA GLY A 251 0.18 -11.05 -5.64
C GLY A 251 1.51 -10.34 -5.86
N VAL A 252 1.55 -9.01 -5.73
CA VAL A 252 2.75 -8.18 -5.91
C VAL A 252 3.15 -7.48 -4.63
N VAL A 253 4.39 -6.98 -4.58
CA VAL A 253 4.83 -6.07 -3.51
C VAL A 253 4.01 -4.78 -3.53
N ILE A 254 3.65 -4.28 -2.35
CA ILE A 254 2.79 -3.08 -2.20
C ILE A 254 3.44 -2.04 -1.28
N MET A 255 3.04 -0.79 -1.48
CA MET A 255 3.29 0.33 -0.58
C MET A 255 2.09 1.26 -0.70
N LYS A 256 1.49 1.67 0.43
CA LYS A 256 0.30 2.54 0.41
C LYS A 256 0.63 3.92 -0.13
N GLU A 257 1.83 4.41 0.14
CA GLU A 257 2.28 5.76 -0.22
C GLU A 257 3.31 5.70 -1.33
N LEU A 258 2.85 5.60 -2.59
CA LEU A 258 3.74 5.56 -3.77
C LEU A 258 3.92 6.93 -4.41
N ALA A 259 3.71 8.00 -3.66
CA ALA A 259 3.97 9.34 -4.14
C ALA A 259 4.45 10.23 -3.01
N PHE A 260 5.31 11.17 -3.38
CA PHE A 260 5.68 12.32 -2.57
C PHE A 260 4.44 12.96 -1.94
N PRO A 261 4.46 13.36 -0.65
CA PRO A 261 5.63 13.47 0.24
C PRO A 261 5.87 12.33 1.26
N TRP A 262 5.15 11.20 1.16
CA TRP A 262 5.25 10.05 2.10
C TRP A 262 5.06 10.44 3.59
N ASN A 263 3.80 10.59 3.97
CA ASN A 263 3.28 11.02 5.25
C ASN A 263 3.78 10.22 6.46
N ASN A 264 3.81 8.88 6.35
CA ASN A 264 4.15 8.01 7.48
C ASN A 264 5.55 7.38 7.37
N TRP A 265 6.27 7.63 6.28
CA TRP A 265 7.59 7.02 6.05
C TRP A 265 8.72 7.99 6.33
N HIS A 266 9.83 7.47 6.85
CA HIS A 266 11.09 8.21 6.84
C HIS A 266 11.44 8.59 5.40
N SER A 267 11.51 9.89 5.12
CA SER A 267 11.80 10.41 3.79
C SER A 267 12.53 11.75 3.86
N GLN A 268 12.96 12.25 2.71
CA GLN A 268 13.50 13.61 2.59
C GLN A 268 12.50 14.73 2.99
N ARG A 269 11.21 14.40 3.14
CA ARG A 269 10.16 15.37 3.54
C ARG A 269 9.58 15.12 4.93
N ALA A 270 9.62 13.89 5.41
CA ALA A 270 9.13 13.50 6.72
C ALA A 270 10.22 12.70 7.43
N ILE A 271 11.26 13.41 7.91
CA ILE A 271 12.37 12.77 8.62
C ILE A 271 11.84 12.25 9.96
N ILE A 272 11.94 10.94 10.19
CA ILE A 272 11.64 10.35 11.50
C ILE A 272 12.82 10.63 12.45
N SER A 273 12.57 11.44 13.47
CA SER A 273 13.59 11.81 14.47
C SER A 273 13.92 10.64 15.40
N PRO A 274 15.21 10.42 15.74
CA PRO A 274 15.61 9.47 16.79
C PRO A 274 15.05 9.81 18.17
N LEU A 275 14.53 11.03 18.37
CA LEU A 275 13.90 11.44 19.63
C LEU A 275 12.43 11.01 19.74
N ASN A 276 11.79 10.64 18.61
CA ASN A 276 10.37 10.29 18.56
C ASN A 276 10.12 8.76 18.52
N VAL A 277 11.17 7.95 18.46
CA VAL A 277 11.09 6.47 18.45
C VAL A 277 11.66 5.89 19.75
N PRO A 278 11.34 4.66 20.16
CA PRO A 278 11.90 4.04 21.37
C PRO A 278 13.44 4.09 21.40
N LEU A 279 14.04 4.24 22.58
CA LEU A 279 15.50 4.36 22.70
C LEU A 279 16.25 3.16 22.12
N ALA A 280 15.72 1.95 22.34
CA ALA A 280 16.29 0.73 21.79
C ALA A 280 16.36 0.77 20.25
N VAL A 281 15.29 1.23 19.60
CA VAL A 281 15.21 1.35 18.13
C VAL A 281 16.18 2.39 17.61
N ALA A 282 16.25 3.57 18.24
CA ALA A 282 17.16 4.65 17.81
C ALA A 282 18.66 4.25 17.85
N GLN A 283 19.01 3.24 18.65
CA GLN A 283 20.37 2.73 18.80
C GLN A 283 20.71 1.60 17.80
N GLU A 284 19.73 1.09 17.06
CA GLU A 284 19.95 0.01 16.09
C GLU A 284 20.70 0.51 14.86
N GLN A 285 21.61 -0.33 14.34
CA GLN A 285 22.35 -0.03 13.12
C GLN A 285 21.41 0.15 11.92
N ILE A 286 20.29 -0.58 11.89
CA ILE A 286 19.27 -0.46 10.83
C ILE A 286 18.68 0.95 10.83
N PHE A 287 18.31 1.48 12.00
CA PHE A 287 17.80 2.85 12.16
C PHE A 287 18.84 3.91 11.78
N GLN A 288 20.10 3.70 12.16
CA GLN A 288 21.16 4.66 11.86
C GLN A 288 21.51 4.75 10.37
N ASN A 289 21.13 3.73 9.58
CA ASN A 289 21.39 3.66 8.15
C ASN A 289 20.08 3.60 7.34
N LEU A 290 19.10 4.41 7.71
CA LEU A 290 17.86 4.54 6.96
C LEU A 290 18.09 5.20 5.60
N ASN A 291 17.38 4.67 4.60
CA ASN A 291 17.13 5.27 3.32
C ASN A 291 15.74 5.92 3.32
N GLY A 292 15.56 6.95 2.51
CA GLY A 292 14.26 7.60 2.39
C GLY A 292 13.26 6.83 1.53
N ALA A 293 11.98 7.04 1.80
CA ALA A 293 10.84 6.45 1.11
C ALA A 293 10.86 6.68 -0.41
N GLU A 294 11.47 7.77 -0.88
CA GLU A 294 11.66 8.06 -2.31
C GLU A 294 12.50 6.98 -3.05
N ASN A 295 13.31 6.21 -2.31
CA ASN A 295 14.03 5.06 -2.86
C ASN A 295 13.16 3.80 -2.83
N LEU A 296 12.44 3.56 -1.73
CA LEU A 296 11.53 2.42 -1.60
C LEU A 296 10.41 2.49 -2.66
N GLU A 297 9.83 3.66 -2.89
CA GLU A 297 8.82 3.87 -3.92
C GLU A 297 9.29 3.32 -5.27
N ARG A 298 10.52 3.66 -5.67
CA ARG A 298 11.09 3.21 -6.95
C ARG A 298 11.33 1.70 -6.96
N ALA A 299 11.77 1.12 -5.86
CA ALA A 299 11.95 -0.32 -5.73
C ALA A 299 10.61 -1.07 -5.84
N ILE A 300 9.56 -0.60 -5.16
CA ILE A 300 8.22 -1.19 -5.20
C ILE A 300 7.60 -1.03 -6.59
N ARG A 301 7.70 0.16 -7.19
CA ARG A 301 7.26 0.40 -8.58
C ARG A 301 7.93 -0.55 -9.55
N SER A 302 9.25 -0.67 -9.47
CA SER A 302 10.00 -1.62 -10.29
C SER A 302 9.54 -3.05 -10.08
N GLY A 303 9.20 -3.45 -8.86
CA GLY A 303 8.76 -4.80 -8.53
C GLY A 303 7.45 -5.20 -9.22
N PHE A 304 6.37 -4.44 -9.01
CA PHE A 304 5.11 -4.75 -9.68
C PHE A 304 5.21 -4.59 -11.20
N GLN A 305 6.01 -3.64 -11.70
CA GLN A 305 6.22 -3.47 -13.15
C GLN A 305 6.85 -4.72 -13.77
N ILE A 306 7.90 -5.28 -13.15
CA ILE A 306 8.54 -6.51 -13.62
C ILE A 306 7.54 -7.66 -13.60
N TYR A 307 6.79 -7.83 -12.51
CA TYR A 307 5.76 -8.88 -12.43
C TYR A 307 4.75 -8.75 -13.58
N TYR A 308 4.15 -7.58 -13.74
CA TYR A 308 3.06 -7.39 -14.70
C TYR A 308 3.50 -7.43 -16.16
N GLN A 309 4.72 -6.97 -16.47
CA GLN A 309 5.29 -7.14 -17.80
C GLN A 309 5.42 -8.63 -18.17
N ASN A 310 5.84 -9.46 -17.21
CA ASN A 310 5.92 -10.90 -17.41
C ASN A 310 4.52 -11.54 -17.50
N TRP A 311 3.62 -11.16 -16.60
CA TRP A 311 2.23 -11.65 -16.51
C TRP A 311 1.44 -11.36 -17.79
N LEU A 312 1.51 -10.14 -18.33
CA LEU A 312 0.88 -9.77 -19.60
C LEU A 312 1.49 -10.53 -20.78
N ARG A 313 2.84 -10.60 -20.86
CA ARG A 313 3.51 -11.33 -21.94
C ARG A 313 3.10 -12.80 -21.98
N ASP A 314 2.87 -13.42 -20.82
CA ASP A 314 2.48 -14.82 -20.76
C ASP A 314 1.02 -15.04 -21.24
N ARG A 315 0.17 -14.01 -21.16
CA ARG A 315 -1.25 -13.99 -21.63
C ARG A 315 -1.45 -13.51 -23.07
N ILE A 316 -0.39 -13.01 -23.72
CA ILE A 316 -0.42 -12.51 -25.10
C ILE A 316 0.36 -13.48 -25.98
N LYS A 317 -0.34 -14.23 -26.85
CA LYS A 317 0.28 -15.20 -27.78
C LYS A 317 0.02 -14.81 -29.23
N ASN A 318 1.05 -14.80 -30.07
CA ASN A 318 0.90 -14.56 -31.50
C ASN A 318 0.83 -15.90 -32.23
N GLU A 319 -0.28 -16.15 -32.91
CA GLU A 319 -0.57 -17.35 -33.69
C GLU A 319 -0.99 -16.91 -35.09
N GLU A 320 -0.11 -17.11 -36.07
CA GLU A 320 -0.39 -16.90 -37.50
C GLU A 320 -0.97 -15.50 -37.83
N GLY A 321 -0.47 -14.46 -37.15
CA GLY A 321 -0.90 -13.07 -37.38
C GLY A 321 -2.12 -12.65 -36.57
N THR A 322 -2.68 -13.55 -35.75
CA THR A 322 -3.69 -13.23 -34.74
C THR A 322 -3.05 -13.27 -33.35
N ILE A 323 -3.24 -12.21 -32.57
CA ILE A 323 -2.85 -12.24 -31.16
C ILE A 323 -4.01 -12.82 -30.36
N ARG A 324 -3.78 -13.92 -29.64
CA ARG A 324 -4.68 -14.49 -28.64
C ARG A 324 -4.41 -13.89 -27.27
N LEU A 325 -5.50 -13.59 -26.56
CA LEU A 325 -5.49 -13.07 -25.19
C LEU A 325 -6.21 -14.08 -24.27
N THR A 326 -5.61 -14.35 -23.11
CA THR A 326 -6.22 -15.15 -22.03
C THR A 326 -6.34 -14.31 -20.75
N ASP A 327 -7.20 -14.75 -19.83
CA ASP A 327 -7.45 -14.11 -18.53
C ASP A 327 -7.84 -12.63 -18.64
N VAL A 328 -8.67 -12.32 -19.65
CA VAL A 328 -9.10 -10.96 -19.94
C VAL A 328 -9.96 -10.38 -18.80
N SER A 329 -10.69 -11.24 -18.08
CA SER A 329 -11.43 -10.85 -16.88
C SER A 329 -10.50 -10.28 -15.79
N GLU A 330 -9.31 -10.86 -15.61
CA GLU A 330 -8.28 -10.38 -14.67
C GLU A 330 -7.69 -9.04 -15.14
N MET A 331 -7.45 -8.91 -16.45
CA MET A 331 -7.00 -7.66 -17.06
C MET A 331 -7.98 -6.51 -16.82
N LEU A 332 -9.27 -6.75 -17.06
CA LEU A 332 -10.33 -5.75 -16.92
C LEU A 332 -10.60 -5.39 -15.46
N ARG A 333 -10.33 -6.30 -14.51
CA ARG A 333 -10.48 -6.06 -13.06
C ARG A 333 -9.73 -4.80 -12.59
N HIS A 334 -8.59 -4.47 -13.20
CA HIS A 334 -7.81 -3.27 -12.91
C HIS A 334 -8.49 -1.94 -13.31
N LEU A 335 -9.56 -1.98 -14.11
CA LEU A 335 -10.30 -0.78 -14.53
C LEU A 335 -11.71 -0.74 -13.94
N THR A 336 -12.35 -1.90 -13.79
CA THR A 336 -13.71 -2.01 -13.26
C THR A 336 -13.74 -1.84 -11.75
N THR A 337 -12.74 -2.32 -11.02
CA THR A 337 -12.70 -2.22 -9.56
C THR A 337 -11.37 -1.68 -9.05
N ASN A 338 -11.35 -1.18 -7.82
CA ASN A 338 -10.11 -0.86 -7.13
C ASN A 338 -9.58 -2.15 -6.48
N THR A 339 -8.55 -2.74 -7.07
CA THR A 339 -7.90 -3.96 -6.56
C THR A 339 -6.91 -3.65 -5.44
N THR A 340 -6.28 -2.49 -5.53
CA THR A 340 -5.48 -1.85 -4.50
C THR A 340 -5.79 -0.35 -4.49
N ILE A 341 -5.28 0.38 -3.50
CA ILE A 341 -5.32 1.84 -3.49
C ILE A 341 -3.97 2.40 -3.06
N ASN A 342 -3.72 3.65 -3.42
CA ASN A 342 -2.65 4.43 -2.84
C ASN A 342 -3.19 5.58 -2.00
N PHE A 343 -2.31 6.21 -1.23
CA PHE A 343 -2.57 7.48 -0.56
C PHE A 343 -1.69 8.57 -1.16
N ALA A 344 -2.27 9.75 -1.27
CA ALA A 344 -1.59 10.97 -1.65
C ALA A 344 -1.97 12.09 -0.67
N SER A 345 -1.14 13.13 -0.60
CA SER A 345 -1.39 14.32 0.21
C SER A 345 -0.89 15.56 -0.50
N THR A 346 -1.19 16.74 0.06
CA THR A 346 -0.49 17.95 -0.31
C THR A 346 0.98 17.85 0.12
N ASN A 347 1.82 18.77 -0.33
CA ASN A 347 3.20 18.88 0.13
C ASN A 347 3.36 19.82 1.35
N ILE A 348 2.24 20.21 1.95
CA ILE A 348 2.16 21.18 3.04
C ILE A 348 1.82 20.45 4.33
N GLU A 349 2.64 20.64 5.36
CA GLU A 349 2.38 20.05 6.68
C GLU A 349 1.06 20.58 7.26
N SER A 350 0.30 19.70 7.89
CA SER A 350 -0.97 20.05 8.53
C SER A 350 -0.75 21.02 9.69
N LYS A 351 0.36 20.90 10.42
CA LYS A 351 0.71 21.80 11.51
C LYS A 351 1.45 23.03 10.96
N GLY A 352 0.73 24.14 10.84
CA GLY A 352 1.22 25.37 10.21
C GLY A 352 2.49 25.98 10.81
N GLU A 353 2.77 25.74 12.10
CA GLU A 353 3.95 26.32 12.78
C GLU A 353 5.29 25.82 12.19
N ASN A 354 5.31 24.60 11.64
CA ASN A 354 6.53 23.95 11.16
C ASN A 354 6.65 23.92 9.63
N THR A 355 5.77 24.61 8.89
CA THR A 355 5.91 24.70 7.43
C THR A 355 7.04 25.64 7.01
N SER A 356 7.54 25.52 5.78
CA SER A 356 8.49 26.47 5.18
C SER A 356 7.94 27.01 3.86
N PRO A 357 7.51 28.29 3.78
CA PRO A 357 7.47 29.28 4.87
C PRO A 357 6.47 28.91 5.97
N ALA A 358 6.69 29.38 7.20
CA ALA A 358 5.79 29.13 8.33
C ALA A 358 4.38 29.63 8.00
N ASN A 359 3.37 28.87 8.41
CA ASN A 359 1.97 29.14 8.18
C ASN A 359 1.58 29.21 6.69
N SER A 360 2.20 28.38 5.85
CA SER A 360 1.85 28.29 4.43
C SER A 360 0.40 27.85 4.25
N ASP A 361 -0.31 28.52 3.35
CA ASP A 361 -1.63 28.11 2.90
C ASP A 361 -1.62 26.70 2.30
N ILE A 362 -2.73 25.98 2.45
CA ILE A 362 -2.86 24.64 1.90
C ILE A 362 -3.07 24.75 0.40
N SER A 363 -2.22 24.08 -0.39
CA SER A 363 -2.34 23.98 -1.84
C SER A 363 -1.80 22.65 -2.34
N GLY A 364 -2.03 22.33 -3.62
CA GLY A 364 -1.53 21.08 -4.21
C GLY A 364 -2.32 19.85 -3.75
N ILE A 365 -3.64 19.96 -3.64
CA ILE A 365 -4.52 18.80 -3.44
C ILE A 365 -4.30 17.84 -4.63
N PRO A 366 -4.10 16.52 -4.39
CA PRO A 366 -3.84 15.57 -5.47
C PRO A 366 -4.93 15.62 -6.55
N ASN A 367 -4.59 15.73 -7.83
CA ASN A 367 -5.59 15.75 -8.91
C ASN A 367 -6.44 14.49 -8.93
N ASP A 368 -5.81 13.34 -8.63
CA ASP A 368 -6.46 12.04 -8.52
C ASP A 368 -7.50 11.94 -7.39
N PHE A 369 -7.61 12.99 -6.55
CA PHE A 369 -8.72 13.19 -5.62
C PHE A 369 -10.00 13.63 -6.34
N PHE A 370 -9.97 14.36 -7.45
CA PHE A 370 -11.21 14.85 -8.06
C PHE A 370 -11.83 13.84 -9.01
N LEU A 371 -10.97 13.22 -9.82
CA LEU A 371 -11.23 12.19 -10.82
C LEU A 371 -9.91 11.45 -11.08
N TRP A 372 -9.90 10.35 -11.84
CA TRP A 372 -8.65 9.63 -12.14
C TRP A 372 -7.84 10.35 -13.23
N ASP A 373 -7.30 11.52 -12.89
CA ASP A 373 -6.57 12.44 -13.76
C ASP A 373 -5.36 11.80 -14.43
N SER A 374 -4.61 10.99 -13.69
CA SER A 374 -3.43 10.29 -14.21
C SER A 374 -3.79 9.30 -15.35
N ALA A 375 -4.99 8.73 -15.34
CA ALA A 375 -5.48 7.94 -16.46
C ALA A 375 -6.11 8.83 -17.56
N LEU A 376 -7.04 9.70 -17.20
CA LEU A 376 -7.84 10.47 -18.15
C LEU A 376 -7.04 11.55 -18.88
N LYS A 377 -6.31 12.40 -18.18
CA LYS A 377 -5.48 13.45 -18.80
C LYS A 377 -4.16 12.90 -19.32
N THR A 378 -3.41 12.18 -18.48
CA THR A 378 -2.06 11.75 -18.86
C THR A 378 -2.07 10.55 -19.80
N ALA A 379 -2.77 9.46 -19.48
CA ALA A 379 -2.72 8.26 -20.31
C ALA A 379 -3.58 8.37 -21.59
N LEU A 380 -4.77 8.99 -21.53
CA LEU A 380 -5.67 9.15 -22.69
C LEU A 380 -5.51 10.48 -23.45
N ASN A 381 -4.66 11.38 -22.94
CA ASN A 381 -4.41 12.70 -23.52
C ASN A 381 -5.71 13.52 -23.72
N LEU A 382 -6.56 13.55 -22.69
CA LEU A 382 -7.76 14.40 -22.66
C LEU A 382 -7.39 15.81 -22.21
N ASN A 383 -8.01 16.81 -22.86
CA ASN A 383 -7.73 18.21 -22.58
C ASN A 383 -8.84 18.86 -21.72
N TYR A 384 -8.60 18.93 -20.42
CA TYR A 384 -9.38 19.69 -19.43
C TYR A 384 -8.43 20.32 -18.38
N THR A 385 -8.93 21.30 -17.63
CA THR A 385 -8.13 22.04 -16.65
C THR A 385 -8.67 21.83 -15.24
N ILE A 386 -7.79 21.35 -14.36
CA ILE A 386 -8.02 21.36 -12.91
C ILE A 386 -7.34 22.62 -12.39
N GLU A 387 -8.12 23.59 -11.92
CA GLU A 387 -7.60 24.82 -11.34
C GLU A 387 -6.89 24.53 -10.01
N PRO A 388 -5.73 25.16 -9.73
CA PRO A 388 -5.06 25.01 -8.44
C PRO A 388 -5.94 25.50 -7.30
N ILE A 389 -6.39 24.57 -6.45
CA ILE A 389 -7.16 24.89 -5.25
C ILE A 389 -6.21 25.24 -4.11
N LYS A 390 -6.49 26.38 -3.48
CA LYS A 390 -5.76 26.93 -2.35
C LYS A 390 -6.74 27.30 -1.24
N PHE A 391 -6.39 26.96 0.00
CA PHE A 391 -7.13 27.35 1.20
C PHE A 391 -6.22 28.14 2.13
N LYS A 392 -6.72 29.23 2.69
CA LYS A 392 -6.00 29.97 3.72
C LYS A 392 -5.68 29.07 4.90
N ARG A 393 -4.46 29.19 5.43
CA ARG A 393 -4.00 28.44 6.61
C ARG A 393 -5.00 28.53 7.77
N ASN A 394 -5.38 29.74 8.14
CA ASN A 394 -6.29 29.97 9.27
C ASN A 394 -7.66 29.29 9.07
N ASP A 395 -8.18 29.28 7.85
CA ASP A 395 -9.48 28.67 7.57
C ASP A 395 -9.40 27.16 7.68
N TYR A 396 -8.32 26.55 7.18
CA TYR A 396 -8.06 25.12 7.33
C TYR A 396 -7.88 24.70 8.80
N ASP A 397 -7.04 25.41 9.55
CA ASP A 397 -6.78 25.10 10.96
C ASP A 397 -8.05 25.28 11.82
N ASN A 398 -8.82 26.34 11.56
CA ASN A 398 -10.13 26.54 12.20
C ASN A 398 -11.10 25.42 11.86
N TYR A 399 -11.13 24.96 10.60
CA TYR A 399 -11.99 23.85 10.17
C TYR A 399 -11.63 22.56 10.92
N LEU A 400 -10.34 22.21 11.01
CA LEU A 400 -9.88 21.04 11.77
C LEU A 400 -10.33 21.12 13.24
N LYS A 401 -10.20 22.31 13.86
CA LYS A 401 -10.60 22.54 15.25
C LYS A 401 -12.12 22.45 15.46
N ILE A 402 -12.92 23.10 14.61
CA ILE A 402 -14.39 23.11 14.70
C ILE A 402 -14.96 21.70 14.57
N HIS A 403 -14.34 20.88 13.71
CA HIS A 403 -14.77 19.51 13.44
C HIS A 403 -13.98 18.44 14.20
N ASN A 404 -13.23 18.85 15.24
CA ASN A 404 -12.55 17.95 16.16
C ASN A 404 -11.67 16.89 15.46
N PHE A 405 -10.91 17.32 14.45
CA PHE A 405 -9.97 16.43 13.79
C PHE A 405 -8.85 16.02 14.76
N LYS A 406 -8.56 14.72 14.83
CA LYS A 406 -7.49 14.18 15.67
C LYS A 406 -6.95 12.84 15.18
N LEU A 407 -5.69 12.57 15.45
CA LEU A 407 -5.11 11.23 15.37
C LEU A 407 -5.31 10.52 16.72
N VAL A 408 -5.77 9.27 16.70
CA VAL A 408 -6.14 8.54 17.91
C VAL A 408 -5.41 7.20 17.93
N GLN A 409 -4.54 7.00 18.93
CA GLN A 409 -3.93 5.70 19.18
C GLN A 409 -4.87 4.88 20.05
N SER A 410 -5.43 3.80 19.49
CA SER A 410 -6.28 2.88 20.24
C SER A 410 -5.48 2.12 21.29
N ASP A 411 -6.10 1.88 22.44
CA ASP A 411 -5.61 0.97 23.48
C ASP A 411 -6.52 -0.26 23.55
N PHE A 412 -6.13 -1.33 22.85
CA PHE A 412 -6.94 -2.56 22.81
C PHE A 412 -6.94 -3.32 24.14
N THR A 413 -6.12 -2.91 25.12
CA THR A 413 -6.10 -3.52 26.46
C THR A 413 -7.16 -2.94 27.39
N LYS A 414 -7.72 -1.77 27.05
CA LYS A 414 -8.71 -1.09 27.88
C LYS A 414 -10.14 -1.46 27.47
N PRO A 415 -10.95 -2.04 28.39
CA PRO A 415 -12.33 -2.45 28.08
C PRO A 415 -13.27 -1.29 27.75
N ASP A 416 -12.95 -0.07 28.18
CA ASP A 416 -13.75 1.13 27.94
C ASP A 416 -13.52 1.76 26.55
N GLY A 417 -12.55 1.23 25.79
CA GLY A 417 -12.17 1.75 24.47
C GLY A 417 -11.50 3.12 24.52
N SER A 418 -11.08 3.59 25.70
CA SER A 418 -10.37 4.86 25.82
C SER A 418 -9.02 4.80 25.08
N PRO A 419 -8.61 5.88 24.41
CA PRO A 419 -7.37 5.90 23.65
C PRO A 419 -6.15 5.82 24.58
N LEU A 420 -5.04 5.36 24.03
CA LEU A 420 -3.74 5.44 24.69
C LEU A 420 -3.24 6.88 24.71
N TYR A 421 -3.34 7.56 23.57
CA TYR A 421 -3.11 8.98 23.42
C TYR A 421 -3.84 9.52 22.18
N GLU A 422 -4.01 10.85 22.13
CA GLU A 422 -4.62 11.55 21.00
C GLU A 422 -3.79 12.79 20.64
N GLU A 423 -3.75 13.14 19.36
CA GLU A 423 -3.16 14.36 18.85
C GLU A 423 -4.17 15.16 18.03
N ASN A 424 -4.46 16.39 18.46
CA ASN A 424 -5.33 17.29 17.71
C ASN A 424 -4.73 17.65 16.34
N GLY A 425 -5.58 17.66 15.32
CA GLY A 425 -5.25 17.99 13.94
C GLY A 425 -5.44 16.81 12.99
N SER A 426 -4.75 16.88 11.84
CA SER A 426 -4.76 15.84 10.81
C SER A 426 -3.40 15.11 10.82
N THR A 427 -3.21 14.17 9.88
CA THR A 427 -1.91 13.56 9.57
C THR A 427 -0.80 14.60 9.30
N TYR A 428 0.47 14.17 9.24
CA TYR A 428 1.62 15.08 9.10
C TYR A 428 1.51 16.04 7.90
N PHE A 429 1.16 15.55 6.71
CA PHE A 429 0.76 16.39 5.56
C PHE A 429 -0.75 16.51 5.42
N ALA A 430 -1.21 17.68 4.94
CA ALA A 430 -2.62 17.97 4.78
C ALA A 430 -3.24 17.19 3.62
N PHE A 431 -4.56 16.96 3.69
CA PHE A 431 -5.31 16.23 2.65
C PHE A 431 -4.73 14.84 2.33
N PHE A 432 -4.30 14.08 3.34
CA PHE A 432 -3.95 12.67 3.14
C PHE A 432 -5.19 11.84 2.79
N VAL A 433 -5.32 11.45 1.53
CA VAL A 433 -6.56 10.88 0.96
C VAL A 433 -6.25 9.67 0.08
N PRO A 434 -7.18 8.70 0.00
CA PRO A 434 -7.04 7.58 -0.91
C PRO A 434 -7.21 8.05 -2.37
N VAL A 435 -6.38 7.48 -3.25
CA VAL A 435 -6.33 7.72 -4.70
C VAL A 435 -6.19 6.38 -5.44
N PRO A 436 -6.52 6.32 -6.75
CA PRO A 436 -6.32 5.12 -7.56
C PRO A 436 -4.87 4.64 -7.49
N SER A 437 -4.69 3.32 -7.59
CA SER A 437 -3.36 2.74 -7.41
C SER A 437 -2.45 3.03 -8.60
N ALA A 438 -1.15 3.21 -8.31
CA ALA A 438 -0.11 3.29 -9.32
C ALA A 438 0.02 1.99 -10.15
N GLU A 439 -0.38 0.88 -9.54
CA GLU A 439 -0.39 -0.45 -10.13
C GLU A 439 -1.45 -0.57 -11.23
N ASP A 440 -2.70 -0.19 -10.92
CA ASP A 440 -3.80 -0.20 -11.89
C ASP A 440 -3.50 0.76 -13.06
N LEU A 441 -2.93 1.94 -12.77
CA LEU A 441 -2.49 2.87 -13.82
C LEU A 441 -1.42 2.24 -14.72
N PHE A 442 -0.45 1.53 -14.13
CA PHE A 442 0.57 0.83 -14.92
C PHE A 442 -0.07 -0.20 -15.84
N ILE A 443 -0.93 -1.08 -15.32
CA ILE A 443 -1.60 -2.11 -16.12
C ILE A 443 -2.46 -1.50 -17.23
N LEU A 444 -3.25 -0.47 -16.93
CA LEU A 444 -4.02 0.28 -17.92
C LEU A 444 -3.12 0.78 -19.05
N THR A 445 -1.99 1.40 -18.74
CA THR A 445 -1.06 1.92 -19.76
C THR A 445 -0.45 0.81 -20.62
N GLN A 446 -0.15 -0.35 -20.03
CA GLN A 446 0.38 -1.50 -20.77
C GLN A 446 -0.67 -2.08 -21.71
N MET A 447 -1.90 -2.29 -21.25
CA MET A 447 -2.99 -2.81 -22.08
C MET A 447 -3.37 -1.86 -23.22
N ARG A 448 -3.36 -0.55 -22.95
CA ARG A 448 -3.53 0.48 -23.97
C ARG A 448 -2.41 0.41 -25.02
N SER A 449 -1.15 0.36 -24.59
CA SER A 449 0.00 0.29 -25.50
C SER A 449 0.01 -0.99 -26.34
N ALA A 450 -0.46 -2.10 -25.76
CA ALA A 450 -0.60 -3.39 -26.46
C ALA A 450 -1.84 -3.46 -27.37
N LYS A 451 -2.64 -2.39 -27.46
CA LYS A 451 -3.90 -2.32 -28.21
C LYS A 451 -4.95 -3.34 -27.75
N ILE A 452 -4.84 -3.84 -26.51
CA ILE A 452 -5.85 -4.71 -25.90
C ILE A 452 -7.12 -3.90 -25.65
N LEU A 453 -6.95 -2.66 -25.16
CA LEU A 453 -8.03 -1.70 -24.90
C LEU A 453 -7.84 -0.45 -25.75
N THR A 454 -8.95 0.11 -26.24
CA THR A 454 -8.95 1.39 -26.96
C THR A 454 -9.14 2.56 -26.00
N ASP A 455 -8.69 3.76 -26.39
CA ASP A 455 -8.88 4.98 -25.58
C ASP A 455 -10.36 5.24 -25.26
N LYS A 456 -11.26 5.02 -26.24
CA LYS A 456 -12.71 5.17 -26.05
C LYS A 456 -13.26 4.17 -25.03
N PHE A 457 -12.81 2.91 -25.08
CA PHE A 457 -13.23 1.89 -24.13
C PHE A 457 -12.78 2.21 -22.71
N ILE A 458 -11.52 2.60 -22.54
CA ILE A 458 -10.98 3.02 -21.24
C ILE A 458 -11.78 4.22 -20.72
N ALA A 459 -12.00 5.25 -21.55
CA ALA A 459 -12.80 6.40 -21.17
C ALA A 459 -14.24 6.00 -20.80
N ALA A 460 -14.88 5.07 -21.52
CA ALA A 460 -16.22 4.60 -21.19
C ALA A 460 -16.31 3.92 -19.83
N LEU A 461 -15.31 3.12 -19.44
CA LEU A 461 -15.21 2.53 -18.11
C LEU A 461 -14.96 3.59 -17.03
N LEU A 462 -13.98 4.47 -17.24
CA LEU A 462 -13.57 5.47 -16.25
C LEU A 462 -14.58 6.60 -16.08
N MET A 463 -15.46 6.82 -17.06
CA MET A 463 -16.53 7.81 -16.98
C MET A 463 -17.79 7.33 -16.26
N VAL A 464 -17.86 6.05 -15.90
CA VAL A 464 -18.86 5.55 -14.94
C VAL A 464 -18.48 6.06 -13.56
N ASP A 465 -19.34 6.93 -13.02
CA ASP A 465 -19.19 7.53 -11.70
C ASP A 465 -17.78 8.13 -11.47
N PHE A 466 -17.30 8.87 -12.47
CA PHE A 466 -15.92 9.40 -12.53
C PHE A 466 -15.56 10.34 -11.37
N LYS A 467 -16.56 10.90 -10.68
CA LYS A 467 -16.41 11.73 -9.48
C LYS A 467 -15.93 10.92 -8.27
N ASN A 468 -16.03 9.58 -8.34
CA ASN A 468 -15.51 8.61 -7.37
C ASN A 468 -14.41 7.76 -8.05
N PRO A 469 -13.18 8.31 -8.19
CA PRO A 469 -12.07 7.58 -8.82
C PRO A 469 -11.65 6.34 -8.01
N VAL A 470 -11.93 6.34 -6.70
CA VAL A 470 -11.86 5.18 -5.81
C VAL A 470 -13.23 4.87 -5.23
N PHE A 471 -13.49 3.62 -4.90
CA PHE A 471 -14.71 3.16 -4.23
C PHE A 471 -16.02 3.39 -5.01
N SER A 472 -15.93 3.40 -6.34
CA SER A 472 -17.13 3.46 -7.17
C SER A 472 -17.82 2.11 -7.24
N GLU A 473 -18.91 1.94 -6.50
CA GLU A 473 -19.76 0.74 -6.60
C GLU A 473 -20.34 0.59 -8.01
N LYS A 474 -20.70 1.70 -8.67
CA LYS A 474 -21.19 1.69 -10.05
C LYS A 474 -20.15 1.13 -11.01
N ARG A 475 -18.90 1.59 -10.92
CA ARG A 475 -17.84 1.05 -11.78
C ARG A 475 -17.52 -0.40 -11.42
N THR A 476 -17.45 -0.75 -10.13
CA THR A 476 -17.21 -2.13 -9.67
C THR A 476 -18.28 -3.10 -10.18
N SER A 477 -19.55 -2.67 -10.30
CA SER A 477 -20.61 -3.54 -10.83
C SER A 477 -20.44 -3.90 -12.31
N LEU A 478 -19.52 -3.25 -13.04
CA LEU A 478 -19.14 -3.67 -14.39
C LEU A 478 -18.30 -4.95 -14.43
N GLN A 479 -17.73 -5.37 -13.28
CA GLN A 479 -16.91 -6.58 -13.21
C GLN A 479 -17.68 -7.83 -13.64
N GLN A 480 -19.00 -7.90 -13.40
CA GLN A 480 -19.84 -9.02 -13.83
C GLN A 480 -19.83 -9.24 -15.37
N TYR A 481 -19.58 -8.18 -16.15
CA TYR A 481 -19.45 -8.28 -17.60
C TYR A 481 -18.04 -8.70 -18.01
N ALA A 482 -17.02 -8.24 -17.27
CA ALA A 482 -15.64 -8.66 -17.46
C ALA A 482 -15.45 -10.16 -17.19
N GLU A 483 -16.11 -10.70 -16.17
CA GLU A 483 -16.10 -12.13 -15.83
C GLU A 483 -16.62 -13.03 -16.95
N GLN A 484 -17.46 -12.48 -17.84
CA GLN A 484 -17.99 -13.18 -19.00
C GLN A 484 -17.12 -13.03 -20.26
N VAL A 485 -16.06 -12.23 -20.20
CA VAL A 485 -15.07 -12.02 -21.28
C VAL A 485 -13.73 -12.55 -20.80
N THR A 486 -13.52 -13.87 -20.89
CA THR A 486 -12.31 -14.52 -20.36
C THR A 486 -11.16 -14.59 -21.37
N THR A 487 -11.46 -14.47 -22.66
CA THR A 487 -10.48 -14.54 -23.76
C THR A 487 -10.75 -13.46 -24.80
N GLY A 488 -9.79 -13.24 -25.70
CA GLY A 488 -10.06 -12.46 -26.91
C GLY A 488 -8.97 -12.52 -27.95
N THR A 489 -9.14 -11.71 -28.99
CA THR A 489 -8.22 -11.65 -30.12
C THR A 489 -7.87 -10.22 -30.51
N ILE A 490 -6.66 -10.02 -31.05
CA ILE A 490 -6.31 -8.83 -31.81
C ILE A 490 -5.97 -9.26 -33.23
N MET A 491 -6.76 -8.79 -34.19
CA MET A 491 -6.57 -9.04 -35.62
C MET A 491 -6.44 -7.71 -36.34
N ASN A 492 -5.41 -7.56 -37.18
CA ASN A 492 -5.13 -6.31 -37.91
C ASN A 492 -5.07 -5.07 -37.00
N GLY A 493 -4.59 -5.25 -35.75
CA GLY A 493 -4.50 -4.19 -34.75
C GLY A 493 -5.81 -3.81 -34.05
N VAL A 494 -6.90 -4.57 -34.26
CA VAL A 494 -8.21 -4.35 -33.64
C VAL A 494 -8.48 -5.46 -32.63
N SER A 495 -8.73 -5.08 -31.37
CA SER A 495 -9.07 -5.99 -30.28
C SER A 495 -10.56 -6.32 -30.25
N SER A 496 -10.90 -7.59 -30.01
CA SER A 496 -12.29 -8.04 -29.83
C SER A 496 -12.88 -7.65 -28.47
N ILE A 497 -12.04 -7.34 -27.48
CA ILE A 497 -12.45 -7.17 -26.08
C ILE A 497 -13.43 -6.02 -25.87
N PRO A 498 -13.18 -4.80 -26.40
CA PRO A 498 -14.09 -3.68 -26.18
C PRO A 498 -15.52 -3.93 -26.68
N ASP A 499 -15.65 -4.49 -27.90
CA ASP A 499 -16.95 -4.76 -28.51
C ASP A 499 -17.69 -5.88 -27.80
N GLU A 500 -16.99 -6.97 -27.45
CA GLU A 500 -17.59 -8.09 -26.72
C GLU A 500 -18.14 -7.65 -25.36
N PHE A 501 -17.32 -6.91 -24.60
CA PHE A 501 -17.74 -6.35 -23.33
C PHE A 501 -18.96 -5.42 -23.50
N ALA A 502 -18.88 -4.47 -24.44
CA ALA A 502 -19.95 -3.51 -24.66
C ALA A 502 -21.26 -4.18 -25.11
N ASN A 503 -21.20 -5.27 -25.88
CA ASN A 503 -22.39 -6.00 -26.30
C ASN A 503 -23.11 -6.66 -25.11
N LYS A 504 -22.36 -7.17 -24.11
CA LYS A 504 -22.95 -7.70 -22.87
C LYS A 504 -23.63 -6.60 -22.06
N VAL A 505 -23.00 -5.43 -21.97
CA VAL A 505 -23.59 -4.24 -21.32
C VAL A 505 -24.87 -3.78 -22.04
N LYS A 506 -24.84 -3.71 -23.38
CA LYS A 506 -26.02 -3.34 -24.21
C LYS A 506 -27.20 -4.29 -24.00
N ALA A 507 -26.94 -5.59 -23.91
CA ALA A 507 -27.98 -6.60 -23.72
C ALA A 507 -28.78 -6.35 -22.42
N VAL A 508 -28.10 -5.97 -21.34
CA VAL A 508 -28.76 -5.64 -20.07
C VAL A 508 -29.44 -4.27 -20.14
N ALA A 509 -28.75 -3.25 -20.66
CA ALA A 509 -29.27 -1.88 -20.76
C ALA A 509 -30.58 -1.79 -21.57
N ALA A 510 -30.77 -2.65 -22.58
CA ALA A 510 -31.97 -2.68 -23.41
C ALA A 510 -33.27 -2.98 -22.63
N SER A 511 -33.16 -3.55 -21.43
CA SER A 511 -34.30 -3.86 -20.56
C SER A 511 -34.52 -2.82 -19.44
N GLN A 512 -33.67 -1.80 -19.35
CA GLN A 512 -33.71 -0.79 -18.30
C GLN A 512 -34.58 0.41 -18.74
N PRO A 513 -35.18 1.16 -17.80
CA PRO A 513 -35.86 2.41 -18.11
C PRO A 513 -34.92 3.44 -18.76
N ASP A 514 -35.43 4.29 -19.64
CA ASP A 514 -34.62 5.32 -20.29
C ASP A 514 -33.91 6.22 -19.27
N CYS A 515 -32.64 6.51 -19.55
CA CYS A 515 -31.81 7.43 -18.79
C CYS A 515 -31.98 8.86 -19.31
N ASP A 516 -32.08 9.83 -18.40
CA ASP A 516 -31.96 11.24 -18.77
C ASP A 516 -30.49 11.58 -19.07
N PRO A 517 -30.12 11.86 -20.33
CA PRO A 517 -28.74 12.20 -20.67
C PRO A 517 -28.28 13.52 -20.04
N ALA A 518 -29.20 14.38 -19.56
CA ALA A 518 -28.87 15.59 -18.82
C ALA A 518 -28.49 15.29 -17.35
N ASN A 519 -28.84 14.12 -16.81
CA ASN A 519 -28.57 13.74 -15.43
C ASN A 519 -28.03 12.30 -15.29
N LEU A 520 -26.88 12.06 -15.93
CA LEU A 520 -26.23 10.75 -15.97
C LEU A 520 -25.90 10.17 -14.58
N ASP A 521 -25.74 11.01 -13.56
CA ASP A 521 -25.46 10.55 -12.20
C ASP A 521 -26.58 9.68 -11.63
N THR A 522 -27.82 9.88 -12.09
CA THR A 522 -29.00 9.08 -11.70
C THR A 522 -29.18 7.80 -12.52
N CYS A 523 -28.48 7.69 -13.66
CA CYS A 523 -28.62 6.55 -14.55
C CYS A 523 -27.89 5.31 -14.04
N SER A 524 -28.25 4.15 -14.60
CA SER A 524 -27.60 2.88 -14.29
C SER A 524 -26.12 2.88 -14.70
N THR A 525 -25.36 1.95 -14.12
CA THR A 525 -23.97 1.70 -14.52
C THR A 525 -23.85 1.46 -16.03
N GLU A 526 -24.71 0.61 -16.58
CA GLU A 526 -24.69 0.25 -17.99
C GLU A 526 -24.95 1.46 -18.88
N GLN A 527 -25.90 2.30 -18.50
CA GLN A 527 -26.25 3.51 -19.25
C GLN A 527 -25.13 4.55 -19.20
N GLN A 528 -24.45 4.72 -18.06
CA GLN A 528 -23.30 5.61 -17.96
C GLN A 528 -22.13 5.14 -18.84
N PHE A 529 -21.85 3.84 -18.87
CA PHE A 529 -20.84 3.26 -19.75
C PHE A 529 -21.21 3.50 -21.23
N LEU A 530 -22.45 3.17 -21.59
CA LEU A 530 -22.95 3.26 -22.96
C LEU A 530 -23.06 4.71 -23.46
N PHE A 531 -23.28 5.68 -22.57
CA PHE A 531 -23.28 7.09 -22.94
C PHE A 531 -21.97 7.48 -23.63
N THR A 532 -20.82 7.08 -23.09
CA THR A 532 -19.52 7.37 -23.70
C THR A 532 -19.21 6.42 -24.86
N TRP A 533 -19.51 5.13 -24.70
CA TRP A 533 -19.18 4.10 -25.70
C TRP A 533 -19.91 4.30 -27.03
N ASN A 534 -21.18 4.72 -27.00
CA ASN A 534 -22.00 4.90 -28.20
C ASN A 534 -21.73 6.22 -28.93
N LEU A 535 -20.86 7.08 -28.41
CA LEU A 535 -20.45 8.29 -29.12
C LEU A 535 -19.61 7.93 -30.36
N PRO A 536 -19.72 8.71 -31.44
CA PRO A 536 -18.82 8.64 -32.59
C PRO A 536 -17.35 8.79 -32.18
N ASP A 537 -16.47 8.10 -32.90
CA ASP A 537 -15.03 8.03 -32.59
C ASP A 537 -14.33 9.40 -32.64
N ASP A 538 -14.87 10.35 -33.40
CA ASP A 538 -14.41 11.73 -33.52
C ASP A 538 -15.04 12.69 -32.50
N GLN A 539 -16.04 12.25 -31.73
CA GLN A 539 -16.81 13.09 -30.80
C GLN A 539 -16.60 12.76 -29.33
N TRP A 540 -16.28 11.50 -28.99
CA TRP A 540 -16.25 11.05 -27.60
C TRP A 540 -15.29 11.86 -26.72
N LYS A 541 -14.11 12.26 -27.23
CA LYS A 541 -13.13 13.04 -26.46
C LYS A 541 -13.70 14.38 -26.01
N THR A 542 -14.30 15.11 -26.94
CA THR A 542 -14.90 16.42 -26.67
C THR A 542 -16.02 16.31 -25.64
N SER A 543 -16.90 15.31 -25.78
CA SER A 543 -18.00 15.08 -24.83
C SER A 543 -17.49 14.72 -23.43
N VAL A 544 -16.51 13.82 -23.32
CA VAL A 544 -15.89 13.44 -22.04
C VAL A 544 -15.20 14.64 -21.39
N GLN A 545 -14.41 15.39 -22.16
CA GLN A 545 -13.73 16.60 -21.67
C GLN A 545 -14.71 17.65 -21.16
N GLN A 546 -15.82 17.88 -21.87
CA GLN A 546 -16.84 18.84 -21.45
C GLN A 546 -17.52 18.40 -20.14
N ARG A 547 -17.84 17.11 -19.97
CA ARG A 547 -18.42 16.59 -18.72
C ARG A 547 -17.46 16.73 -17.54
N ILE A 548 -16.19 16.42 -17.74
CA ILE A 548 -15.15 16.60 -16.71
C ILE A 548 -15.01 18.08 -16.38
N GLN A 549 -14.90 18.96 -17.37
CA GLN A 549 -14.76 20.40 -17.15
C GLN A 549 -15.96 20.98 -16.41
N THR A 550 -17.18 20.57 -16.76
CA THR A 550 -18.42 21.00 -16.06
C THR A 550 -18.36 20.65 -14.57
N TYR A 551 -17.95 19.42 -14.23
CA TYR A 551 -17.79 19.01 -12.83
C TYR A 551 -16.69 19.80 -12.10
N LEU A 552 -15.57 20.09 -12.76
CA LEU A 552 -14.50 20.89 -12.17
C LEU A 552 -14.94 22.34 -11.96
N ASP A 553 -15.67 22.91 -12.91
CA ASP A 553 -16.22 24.27 -12.83
C ASP A 553 -17.26 24.39 -11.69
N GLU A 554 -18.08 23.35 -11.45
CA GLU A 554 -18.97 23.29 -10.28
C GLU A 554 -18.22 23.42 -8.95
N ILE A 555 -17.02 22.85 -8.85
CA ILE A 555 -16.18 22.95 -7.65
C ILE A 555 -15.52 24.34 -7.58
N ASN A 556 -15.06 24.85 -8.72
CA ASN A 556 -14.37 26.14 -8.81
C ASN A 556 -15.29 27.33 -8.55
N ASN A 557 -16.58 27.22 -8.87
CA ASN A 557 -17.58 28.27 -8.69
C ASN A 557 -18.11 28.39 -7.25
N LEU A 558 -17.75 27.46 -6.35
CA LEU A 558 -18.08 27.57 -4.93
C LEU A 558 -17.30 28.71 -4.28
N SER A 559 -17.88 29.32 -3.24
CA SER A 559 -17.11 30.23 -2.37
C SER A 559 -15.97 29.47 -1.67
N GLU A 560 -14.96 30.19 -1.18
CA GLU A 560 -13.79 29.59 -0.54
C GLU A 560 -14.18 28.65 0.64
N SER A 561 -15.15 29.07 1.46
CA SER A 561 -15.64 28.30 2.61
C SER A 561 -16.46 27.08 2.20
N GLU A 562 -17.38 27.22 1.23
CA GLU A 562 -18.17 26.09 0.71
C GLU A 562 -17.26 25.07 0.03
N ARG A 563 -16.24 25.53 -0.70
CA ARG A 563 -15.26 24.65 -1.33
C ARG A 563 -14.43 23.89 -0.28
N LEU A 564 -13.96 24.57 0.77
CA LEU A 564 -13.24 23.90 1.86
C LEU A 564 -14.11 22.82 2.53
N ASP A 565 -15.35 23.16 2.91
CA ASP A 565 -16.27 22.21 3.54
C ASP A 565 -16.57 21.01 2.63
N ARG A 566 -16.90 21.25 1.35
CA ARG A 566 -17.20 20.19 0.38
C ARG A 566 -16.03 19.22 0.23
N LEU A 567 -14.80 19.73 0.08
CA LEU A 567 -13.63 18.88 -0.12
C LEU A 567 -13.20 18.17 1.16
N MET A 568 -13.34 18.79 2.34
CA MET A 568 -13.05 18.14 3.61
C MET A 568 -14.03 17.01 3.91
N ARG A 569 -15.34 17.20 3.66
CA ARG A 569 -16.34 16.13 3.75
C ARG A 569 -16.08 15.00 2.78
N LEU A 570 -15.71 15.32 1.54
CA LEU A 570 -15.36 14.29 0.54
C LEU A 570 -14.11 13.49 0.97
N ALA A 571 -13.10 14.16 1.54
CA ALA A 571 -11.93 13.50 2.08
C ALA A 571 -12.29 12.55 3.24
N VAL A 572 -13.14 12.99 4.18
CA VAL A 572 -13.62 12.16 5.29
C VAL A 572 -14.43 10.97 4.79
N LYS A 573 -15.38 11.19 3.89
CA LYS A 573 -16.18 10.13 3.29
C LYS A 573 -15.30 9.04 2.67
N ARG A 574 -14.31 9.42 1.87
CA ARG A 574 -13.43 8.44 1.20
C ARG A 574 -12.48 7.73 2.16
N ARG A 575 -12.04 8.41 3.21
CA ARG A 575 -11.30 7.78 4.32
C ARG A 575 -12.18 6.74 4.99
N SER A 576 -13.42 7.08 5.34
CA SER A 576 -14.37 6.11 5.91
C SER A 576 -14.61 4.94 4.97
N GLN A 577 -14.78 5.19 3.66
CA GLN A 577 -14.93 4.13 2.67
C GLN A 577 -13.70 3.22 2.64
N PHE A 578 -12.47 3.75 2.70
CA PHE A 578 -11.27 2.92 2.81
C PHE A 578 -11.30 2.02 4.05
N GLN A 579 -11.73 2.55 5.20
CA GLN A 579 -11.82 1.81 6.46
C GLN A 579 -12.91 0.72 6.44
N SER A 580 -13.91 0.83 5.56
CA SER A 580 -15.05 -0.10 5.50
C SER A 580 -15.14 -0.91 4.22
N TRP A 581 -14.34 -0.62 3.19
CA TRP A 581 -14.46 -1.25 1.87
C TRP A 581 -14.13 -2.73 1.98
N PRO A 582 -15.05 -3.66 1.66
CA PRO A 582 -14.90 -5.07 1.98
C PRO A 582 -13.60 -5.69 1.48
N THR A 583 -13.14 -5.27 0.29
CA THR A 583 -11.95 -5.81 -0.37
C THR A 583 -10.65 -5.26 0.19
N ILE A 584 -10.61 -4.11 0.86
CA ILE A 584 -9.31 -3.48 1.24
C ILE A 584 -9.28 -2.88 2.64
N LYS A 585 -10.36 -3.02 3.43
CA LYS A 585 -10.47 -2.47 4.80
C LYS A 585 -9.34 -2.93 5.72
N ASN A 586 -8.83 -4.12 5.50
CA ASN A 586 -7.73 -4.72 6.22
C ASN A 586 -6.39 -3.99 6.02
N LEU A 587 -6.26 -3.19 4.94
CA LEU A 587 -5.13 -2.29 4.75
C LEU A 587 -5.09 -1.15 5.78
N GLN A 588 -6.14 -0.95 6.59
CA GLN A 588 -6.08 -0.11 7.78
C GLN A 588 -5.51 -0.89 8.98
N GLU A 589 -4.19 -1.13 8.93
CA GLU A 589 -3.49 -1.93 9.94
C GLU A 589 -3.49 -1.26 11.33
N PHE A 590 -3.34 0.06 11.38
CA PHE A 590 -3.12 0.82 12.60
C PHE A 590 -4.08 2.00 12.70
N SER A 591 -4.36 2.45 13.92
CA SER A 591 -5.39 3.46 14.19
C SER A 591 -4.96 4.89 13.87
N LEU A 592 -3.66 5.12 13.66
CA LEU A 592 -3.07 6.45 13.40
C LEU A 592 -2.98 6.81 11.92
N LEU A 593 -3.28 5.86 11.01
CA LEU A 593 -3.18 6.08 9.57
C LEU A 593 -4.03 7.25 9.09
N LEU A 594 -5.22 7.42 9.67
CA LEU A 594 -6.22 8.40 9.27
C LEU A 594 -6.77 9.16 10.48
N PRO A 595 -7.08 10.46 10.33
CA PRO A 595 -7.64 11.23 11.43
C PRO A 595 -9.13 10.89 11.63
N GLN A 596 -9.55 10.91 12.88
CA GLN A 596 -10.95 10.91 13.31
C GLN A 596 -11.48 12.35 13.34
N THR A 597 -12.81 12.50 13.24
CA THR A 597 -13.51 13.80 13.22
C THR A 597 -14.98 13.61 13.57
N ASP A 598 -15.64 14.70 13.97
CA ASP A 598 -17.09 14.74 14.21
C ASP A 598 -17.92 14.97 12.92
N LEU A 599 -17.27 15.05 11.75
CA LEU A 599 -17.98 15.12 10.48
C LEU A 599 -18.75 13.81 10.20
N PRO A 600 -19.97 13.91 9.63
CA PRO A 600 -20.68 12.73 9.13
C PRO A 600 -19.82 11.96 8.12
N GLN A 601 -19.74 10.64 8.32
CA GLN A 601 -19.00 9.71 7.47
C GLN A 601 -19.82 9.25 6.27
#